data_AF-A0A4U6QJQ3-F1
#
_entry.id   AF-A0A4U6QJQ3-F1
#
_cell.length_a   1.000
_cell.length_b   1.000
_cell.length_c   1.000
_cell.angle_alpha   90.00
_cell.angle_beta   90.00
_cell.angle_gamma   90.00
#
_symmetry.space_group_name_H-M   'P 1'
#
loop_
_entity.id
_entity.type
_entity.pdbx_description
1 polymer ?
#
loop_
_entity_poly.entity_id
_entity_poly.type
_entity_poly.pdbx_seq_one_letter_code
_entity_poly.pdbx_strand_id
1 'polypeptide(L)'
;MIAMEDVDACARLADLIDEIAAARPSPRQLLDATGERAAGIRSGLAGLLDLKAGGRDLVPGVGFRAEYDDGTRGQVRHFAGIVVSTVRMGGPATRLVSERIRNDPADSPDGRLSLAGIQFAQEVLSGAIPVAGAGQWVRDHLSARPSPAV
;
A
#
# COMPACT_ATOMS: atom_id res chain seq x y z
N MET A 1 32.65 9.78 2.70
CA MET A 1 31.28 9.87 3.24
C MET A 1 30.45 8.93 2.39
N ILE A 2 30.25 7.68 2.84
CA ILE A 2 29.42 6.71 2.13
C ILE A 2 27.98 7.20 2.34
N ALA A 3 27.29 7.60 1.26
CA ALA A 3 25.87 7.85 1.35
C ALA A 3 25.23 6.57 1.89
N MET A 4 24.57 6.64 3.06
CA MET A 4 23.61 5.61 3.42
C MET A 4 22.64 5.56 2.24
N GLU A 5 22.69 4.51 1.43
CA GLU A 5 21.65 4.24 0.45
C GLU A 5 20.36 4.13 1.26
N ASP A 6 19.53 5.17 1.19
CA ASP A 6 18.23 5.14 1.84
C ASP A 6 17.48 3.93 1.29
N VAL A 7 16.93 3.13 2.19
CA VAL A 7 16.21 1.90 1.86
C VAL A 7 15.06 2.24 0.91
N ASP A 8 15.06 1.65 -0.29
CA ASP A 8 13.95 1.79 -1.25
C ASP A 8 12.75 0.96 -0.77
N ALA A 9 11.90 1.59 0.02
CA ALA A 9 10.71 0.98 0.58
C ALA A 9 9.64 0.71 -0.49
N CYS A 10 9.59 1.51 -1.56
CA CYS A 10 8.65 1.28 -2.65
C CYS A 10 9.02 0.01 -3.43
N ALA A 11 10.31 -0.19 -3.74
CA ALA A 11 10.79 -1.43 -4.35
C ALA A 11 10.56 -2.63 -3.44
N ARG A 12 10.87 -2.51 -2.14
CA ARG A 12 10.61 -3.57 -1.15
C ARG A 12 9.13 -3.92 -1.01
N LEU A 13 8.23 -2.94 -1.11
CA LEU A 13 6.79 -3.20 -1.14
C LEU A 13 6.39 -4.00 -2.38
N ALA A 14 6.92 -3.66 -3.55
CA ALA A 14 6.65 -4.42 -4.77
C ALA A 14 7.17 -5.87 -4.65
N ASP A 15 8.42 -6.05 -4.20
CA ASP A 15 9.01 -7.38 -3.96
C ASP A 15 8.17 -8.19 -2.96
N LEU A 16 7.73 -7.56 -1.88
CA LEU A 16 6.87 -8.18 -0.87
C LEU A 16 5.55 -8.68 -1.48
N ILE A 17 4.93 -7.88 -2.35
CA ILE A 17 3.69 -8.26 -3.03
C ILE A 17 3.94 -9.41 -4.00
N ASP A 18 5.03 -9.39 -4.76
CA ASP A 18 5.42 -10.47 -5.67
C ASP A 18 5.65 -11.78 -4.92
N GLU A 19 6.30 -11.73 -3.76
CA GLU A 19 6.49 -12.89 -2.87
C GLU A 19 5.16 -13.48 -2.40
N ILE A 20 4.20 -12.64 -1.99
CA ILE A 20 2.87 -13.10 -1.58
C ILE A 20 2.13 -13.71 -2.79
N ALA A 21 2.22 -13.05 -3.94
CA ALA A 21 1.56 -13.47 -5.18
C ALA A 21 2.09 -14.82 -5.71
N ALA A 22 3.36 -15.15 -5.46
CA ALA A 22 3.96 -16.43 -5.87
C ALA A 22 3.21 -17.66 -5.30
N ALA A 23 2.57 -17.52 -4.14
CA ALA A 23 1.72 -18.57 -3.55
C ALA A 23 0.35 -18.72 -4.24
N ARG A 24 0.05 -17.88 -5.25
CA ARG A 24 -1.23 -17.80 -5.97
C ARG A 24 -2.45 -17.66 -5.05
N PRO A 25 -2.43 -16.69 -4.11
CA PRO A 25 -3.59 -16.43 -3.26
C PRO A 25 -4.78 -15.92 -4.08
N SER A 26 -5.97 -15.96 -3.49
CA SER A 26 -7.08 -15.16 -4.01
C SER A 26 -6.78 -13.66 -3.87
N PRO A 27 -7.43 -12.78 -4.66
CA PRO A 27 -7.24 -11.33 -4.58
C PRO A 27 -7.39 -10.76 -3.16
N ARG A 28 -8.40 -11.20 -2.41
CA ARG A 28 -8.60 -10.76 -1.01
C ARG A 28 -7.43 -11.18 -0.11
N GLN A 29 -6.98 -12.43 -0.24
CA GLN A 29 -5.85 -12.95 0.54
C GLN A 29 -4.55 -12.20 0.24
N LEU A 30 -4.30 -11.82 -1.02
CA LEU A 30 -3.15 -10.99 -1.39
C LEU A 30 -3.16 -9.65 -0.63
N LEU A 31 -4.30 -8.96 -0.65
CA LEU A 31 -4.43 -7.62 -0.08
C LEU A 31 -4.40 -7.64 1.46
N ASP A 32 -5.03 -8.63 2.10
CA ASP A 32 -4.94 -8.82 3.55
C ASP A 32 -3.49 -9.16 3.97
N ALA A 33 -2.80 -10.07 3.27
CA ALA A 33 -1.41 -10.42 3.56
C ALA A 33 -0.45 -9.22 3.33
N THR A 34 -0.75 -8.36 2.35
CA THR A 34 -0.01 -7.11 2.13
C THR A 34 -0.11 -6.21 3.36
N GLY A 35 -1.32 -5.98 3.87
CA GLY A 35 -1.50 -5.18 5.08
C GLY A 35 -0.86 -5.77 6.33
N GLU A 36 -0.91 -7.09 6.48
CA GLU A 36 -0.26 -7.77 7.60
C GLU A 36 1.26 -7.63 7.55
N ARG A 37 1.88 -7.91 6.40
CA ARG A 37 3.35 -7.92 6.25
C ARG A 37 3.95 -6.52 6.11
N ALA A 38 3.20 -5.55 5.57
CA ALA A 38 3.70 -4.20 5.33
C ALA A 38 3.33 -3.19 6.44
N ALA A 39 2.11 -3.33 6.98
CA ALA A 39 1.56 -2.41 8.00
C ALA A 39 1.29 -3.08 9.35
N GLY A 40 1.63 -4.36 9.54
CA GLY A 40 1.39 -5.08 10.79
C GLY A 40 -0.10 -5.19 11.15
N ILE A 41 -1.01 -5.04 10.18
CA ILE A 41 -2.45 -5.06 10.41
C ILE A 41 -2.92 -6.51 10.37
N ARG A 42 -3.31 -7.04 11.53
CA ARG A 42 -3.74 -8.44 11.61
C ARG A 42 -5.04 -8.71 10.85
N SER A 43 -5.26 -9.98 10.54
CA SER A 43 -6.54 -10.47 10.04
C SER A 43 -7.63 -10.47 11.13
N GLY A 44 -8.90 -10.38 10.72
CA GLY A 44 -10.06 -10.46 11.62
C GLY A 44 -10.28 -9.22 12.52
N LEU A 45 -11.01 -9.40 13.62
CA LEU A 45 -11.43 -8.30 14.52
C LEU A 45 -10.24 -7.56 15.16
N ALA A 46 -9.15 -8.26 15.46
CA ALA A 46 -7.92 -7.64 15.99
C ALA A 46 -7.34 -6.60 15.01
N GLY A 47 -7.48 -6.84 13.70
CA GLY A 47 -7.06 -5.91 12.66
C GLY A 47 -7.84 -4.61 12.60
N LEU A 48 -9.09 -4.56 13.09
CA LEU A 48 -9.85 -3.31 13.19
C LEU A 48 -9.24 -2.37 14.24
N LEU A 49 -8.71 -2.93 15.34
CA LEU A 49 -8.00 -2.17 16.36
C LEU A 49 -6.64 -1.69 15.83
N ASP A 50 -5.92 -2.54 15.10
CA ASP A 50 -4.64 -2.17 14.48
C ASP A 50 -4.83 -1.04 13.46
N LEU A 51 -5.87 -1.10 12.62
CA LEU A 51 -6.25 -0.03 11.70
C LEU A 51 -6.53 1.29 12.44
N LYS A 52 -7.30 1.24 13.52
CA LYS A 52 -7.59 2.42 14.35
C LYS A 52 -6.32 2.99 15.00
N ALA A 53 -5.34 2.15 15.34
CA ALA A 53 -4.06 2.55 15.89
C ALA A 53 -3.04 2.95 14.81
N GLY A 54 -3.36 2.84 13.51
CA GLY A 54 -2.48 3.16 12.39
C GLY A 54 -1.48 2.07 12.00
N GLY A 55 -1.54 0.88 12.61
CA GLY A 55 -0.64 -0.24 12.33
C GLY A 55 0.81 -0.03 12.80
N ARG A 56 1.74 -0.80 12.24
CA ARG A 56 3.19 -0.75 12.46
C ARG A 56 3.90 -0.51 11.14
N ASP A 57 4.92 0.33 11.14
CA ASP A 57 5.75 0.58 9.96
C ASP A 57 6.81 -0.52 9.82
N LEU A 58 6.47 -1.59 9.08
CA LEU A 58 7.35 -2.76 8.92
C LEU A 58 8.30 -2.64 7.72
N VAL A 59 8.05 -1.67 6.82
CA VAL A 59 8.87 -1.40 5.65
C VAL A 59 9.15 0.11 5.57
N PRO A 60 9.89 0.68 6.54
CA PRO A 60 10.23 2.09 6.49
C PRO A 60 11.27 2.37 5.40
N GLY A 61 11.17 3.52 4.74
CA GLY A 61 12.16 3.98 3.77
C GLY A 61 11.61 5.00 2.79
N VAL A 62 12.25 5.11 1.62
CA VAL A 62 11.95 6.10 0.57
C VAL A 62 11.63 5.39 -0.75
N GLY A 63 11.65 6.10 -1.89
CA GLY A 63 11.56 5.48 -3.23
C GLY A 63 10.22 5.66 -3.94
N PHE A 64 9.27 6.32 -3.29
CA PHE A 64 8.02 6.76 -3.90
C PHE A 64 8.25 7.97 -4.80
N ARG A 65 7.42 8.14 -5.84
CA ARG A 65 7.39 9.35 -6.66
C ARG A 65 7.15 10.57 -5.78
N ALA A 66 7.69 11.72 -6.21
CA ALA A 66 7.58 12.98 -5.47
C ALA A 66 6.13 13.39 -5.15
N GLU A 67 5.15 12.96 -5.95
CA GLU A 67 3.73 13.23 -5.70
C GLU A 67 3.10 12.38 -4.60
N TYR A 68 3.78 11.32 -4.13
CA TYR A 68 3.36 10.46 -3.02
C TYR A 68 4.31 10.55 -1.82
N ASP A 69 5.42 11.28 -1.97
CA ASP A 69 6.42 11.46 -0.92
C ASP A 69 6.03 12.66 -0.04
N ASP A 70 5.67 12.38 1.21
CA ASP A 70 5.34 13.37 2.25
C ASP A 70 6.59 13.80 3.06
N GLY A 71 7.78 13.35 2.68
CA GLY A 71 9.04 13.58 3.39
C GLY A 71 9.23 12.70 4.63
N THR A 72 8.32 11.77 4.90
CA THR A 72 8.45 10.78 5.97
C THR A 72 9.05 9.48 5.44
N ARG A 73 9.07 8.43 6.27
CA ARG A 73 9.50 7.08 5.87
C ARG A 73 8.37 6.06 5.94
N GLY A 74 7.12 6.51 6.13
CA GLY A 74 5.97 5.67 6.49
C GLY A 74 4.96 5.41 5.36
N GLN A 75 5.31 5.71 4.10
CA GLN A 75 4.39 5.64 2.97
C GLN A 75 3.86 4.21 2.73
N VAL A 76 4.71 3.19 2.92
CA VAL A 76 4.30 1.79 2.77
C VAL A 76 3.20 1.42 3.78
N ARG A 77 3.38 1.79 5.05
CA ARG A 77 2.36 1.56 6.09
C ARG A 77 1.05 2.27 5.75
N HIS A 78 1.14 3.52 5.28
CA HIS A 78 -0.03 4.31 4.88
C HIS A 78 -0.78 3.62 3.74
N PHE A 79 -0.10 3.34 2.64
CA PHE A 79 -0.65 2.65 1.47
C PHE A 79 -1.31 1.32 1.85
N ALA A 80 -0.60 0.46 2.58
CA ALA A 80 -1.10 -0.85 2.98
C ALA A 80 -2.30 -0.77 3.94
N GLY A 81 -2.34 0.26 4.81
CA GLY A 81 -3.51 0.54 5.64
C GLY A 81 -4.75 0.91 4.84
N ILE A 82 -4.59 1.70 3.77
CA ILE A 82 -5.68 2.06 2.85
C ILE A 82 -6.16 0.85 2.05
N VAL A 83 -5.23 0.03 1.55
CA VAL A 83 -5.55 -1.22 0.84
C VAL A 83 -6.45 -2.12 1.70
N VAL A 84 -6.06 -2.42 2.93
CA VAL A 84 -6.87 -3.27 3.82
C VAL A 84 -8.20 -2.62 4.19
N SER A 85 -8.22 -1.32 4.43
CA SER A 85 -9.46 -0.58 4.70
C SER A 85 -10.45 -0.72 3.55
N THR A 86 -9.97 -0.66 2.30
CA THR A 86 -10.77 -0.82 1.08
C THR A 86 -11.36 -2.23 0.97
N VAL A 87 -10.57 -3.26 1.25
CA VAL A 87 -11.00 -4.67 1.21
C VAL A 87 -12.11 -4.97 2.23
N ARG A 88 -11.98 -4.40 3.44
CA ARG A 88 -12.82 -4.77 4.60
C ARG A 88 -14.11 -3.98 4.72
N MET A 89 -14.17 -2.75 4.22
CA MET A 89 -15.33 -1.87 4.46
C MET A 89 -16.25 -1.69 3.23
N GLY A 90 -15.81 -2.03 2.02
CA GLY A 90 -16.55 -1.73 0.79
C GLY A 90 -16.54 -0.23 0.45
N GLY A 91 -16.69 0.09 -0.85
CA GLY A 91 -16.42 1.42 -1.43
C GLY A 91 -17.00 2.66 -0.72
N PRO A 92 -18.25 2.65 -0.21
CA PRO A 92 -18.83 3.82 0.46
C PRO A 92 -18.17 4.16 1.81
N ALA A 93 -17.68 3.16 2.53
CA ALA A 93 -17.07 3.33 3.84
C ALA A 93 -15.58 3.71 3.74
N THR A 94 -14.89 3.36 2.65
CA THR A 94 -13.54 3.83 2.37
C THR A 94 -13.49 5.34 2.13
N ARG A 95 -14.54 5.93 1.54
CA ARG A 95 -14.69 7.38 1.43
C ARG A 95 -14.86 8.05 2.80
N LEU A 96 -15.63 7.43 3.69
CA LEU A 96 -15.72 7.84 5.10
C LEU A 96 -14.40 7.67 5.86
N VAL A 97 -13.58 6.67 5.54
CA VAL A 97 -12.23 6.49 6.13
C VAL A 97 -11.28 7.59 5.68
N SER A 98 -11.32 7.96 4.40
CA SER A 98 -10.52 9.07 3.87
C SER A 98 -11.00 10.44 4.38
N GLU A 99 -12.32 10.67 4.48
CA GLU A 99 -12.92 11.92 4.97
C GLU A 99 -12.86 12.07 6.52
N ARG A 100 -12.78 10.98 7.29
CA ARG A 100 -12.90 11.01 8.77
C ARG A 100 -11.61 10.74 9.54
N ILE A 101 -10.57 10.18 8.92
CA ILE A 101 -9.36 9.75 9.68
C ILE A 101 -8.17 10.70 9.56
N ARG A 102 -8.04 11.52 8.49
CA ARG A 102 -6.78 12.28 8.31
C ARG A 102 -6.85 13.77 7.92
N ASN A 103 -8.00 14.32 7.50
CA ASN A 103 -8.09 15.72 7.03
C ASN A 103 -7.10 16.07 5.89
N ASP A 104 -6.54 15.08 5.20
CA ASP A 104 -5.54 15.34 4.16
C ASP A 104 -6.24 15.78 2.87
N PRO A 105 -5.89 16.96 2.34
CA PRO A 105 -6.36 17.40 1.04
C PRO A 105 -6.06 16.36 -0.03
N ALA A 106 -6.99 16.13 -0.97
CA ALA A 106 -6.83 15.12 -2.01
C ALA A 106 -5.61 15.37 -2.93
N ASP A 107 -5.13 16.61 -2.97
CA ASP A 107 -3.95 17.04 -3.71
C ASP A 107 -2.64 16.92 -2.92
N SER A 108 -2.69 16.58 -1.63
CA SER A 108 -1.51 16.29 -0.81
C SER A 108 -0.88 14.94 -1.18
N PRO A 109 0.40 14.72 -0.84
CA PRO A 109 1.05 13.42 -1.07
C PRO A 109 0.29 12.24 -0.44
N ASP A 110 -0.15 12.40 0.81
CA ASP A 110 -0.91 11.40 1.55
C ASP A 110 -2.31 11.17 0.96
N GLY A 111 -2.96 12.23 0.46
CA GLY A 111 -4.24 12.15 -0.24
C GLY A 111 -4.11 11.36 -1.55
N ARG A 112 -3.11 11.69 -2.36
CA ARG A 112 -2.80 10.98 -3.62
C ARG A 112 -2.44 9.52 -3.39
N LEU A 113 -1.62 9.24 -2.37
CA LEU A 113 -1.24 7.87 -2.04
C LEU A 113 -2.42 7.05 -1.52
N SER A 114 -3.35 7.69 -0.81
CA SER A 114 -4.63 7.05 -0.42
C SER A 114 -5.46 6.69 -1.65
N LEU A 115 -5.63 7.61 -2.60
CA LEU A 115 -6.37 7.34 -3.83
C LEU A 115 -5.73 6.19 -4.63
N ALA A 116 -4.41 6.16 -4.72
CA ALA A 116 -3.69 5.07 -5.37
C ALA A 116 -3.89 3.71 -4.66
N GLY A 117 -3.90 3.69 -3.32
CA GLY A 117 -4.19 2.47 -2.54
C GLY A 117 -5.61 1.95 -2.74
N ILE A 118 -6.59 2.85 -2.86
CA ILE A 118 -7.99 2.49 -3.18
C ILE A 118 -8.06 1.89 -4.58
N GLN A 119 -7.44 2.55 -5.58
CA GLN A 119 -7.41 2.10 -6.96
C GLN A 119 -6.80 0.71 -7.07
N PHE A 120 -5.60 0.52 -6.51
CA PHE A 120 -4.91 -0.77 -6.50
C PHE A 120 -5.79 -1.89 -5.94
N ALA A 121 -6.41 -1.67 -4.77
CA ALA A 121 -7.26 -2.67 -4.14
C ALA A 121 -8.48 -3.01 -5.01
N GLN A 122 -9.13 -2.00 -5.63
CA GLN A 122 -10.28 -2.21 -6.50
C GLN A 122 -9.91 -2.95 -7.80
N GLU A 123 -8.78 -2.61 -8.40
CA GLU A 123 -8.31 -3.24 -9.63
C GLU A 123 -7.87 -4.71 -9.39
N VAL A 124 -7.21 -5.00 -8.27
CA VAL A 124 -6.91 -6.38 -7.86
C VAL A 124 -8.18 -7.17 -7.55
N LEU A 125 -9.13 -6.60 -6.81
CA LEU A 125 -10.39 -7.29 -6.44
C LEU A 125 -11.28 -7.56 -7.65
N SER A 126 -11.28 -6.67 -8.65
CA SER A 126 -12.03 -6.85 -9.90
C SER A 126 -11.31 -7.73 -10.93
N GLY A 127 -10.02 -8.00 -10.72
CA GLY A 127 -9.18 -8.77 -11.65
C GLY A 127 -8.64 -7.95 -12.83
N ALA A 128 -8.82 -6.62 -12.82
CA ALA A 128 -8.17 -5.72 -13.78
C ALA A 128 -6.63 -5.77 -13.64
N ILE A 129 -6.14 -5.94 -12.41
CA ILE A 129 -4.77 -6.36 -12.13
C ILE A 129 -4.79 -7.85 -11.78
N PRO A 130 -4.08 -8.73 -12.52
CA PRO A 130 -3.89 -10.10 -12.09
C PRO A 130 -3.03 -10.15 -10.82
N VAL A 131 -3.30 -11.08 -9.90
CA VAL A 131 -2.54 -11.26 -8.65
C VAL A 131 -1.03 -11.29 -8.88
N ALA A 132 -0.58 -11.98 -9.94
CA ALA A 132 0.84 -12.08 -10.31
C ALA A 132 1.45 -10.76 -10.84
N GLY A 133 0.64 -9.79 -11.25
CA GLY A 133 1.08 -8.47 -11.74
C GLY A 133 0.98 -7.37 -10.71
N ALA A 134 0.58 -7.69 -9.48
CA ALA A 134 0.30 -6.69 -8.45
C ALA A 134 1.57 -5.94 -7.99
N GLY A 135 2.72 -6.62 -7.84
CA GLY A 135 3.97 -5.94 -7.51
C GLY A 135 4.46 -5.06 -8.66
N GLN A 136 4.31 -5.51 -9.91
CA GLN A 136 4.62 -4.71 -11.09
C GLN A 136 3.79 -3.41 -11.14
N TRP A 137 2.50 -3.47 -10.81
CA TRP A 137 1.67 -2.27 -10.74
C TRP A 137 2.25 -1.23 -9.76
N VAL A 138 2.73 -1.66 -8.60
CA VAL A 138 3.38 -0.76 -7.62
C VAL A 138 4.62 -0.11 -8.21
N ARG A 139 5.46 -0.87 -8.92
CA ARG A 139 6.65 -0.31 -9.60
C ARG A 139 6.28 0.72 -10.66
N ASP A 140 5.24 0.45 -11.43
CA ASP A 140 4.83 1.29 -12.55
C ASP A 140 4.10 2.55 -12.13
N HIS A 141 3.41 2.53 -10.99
CA HIS A 141 2.55 3.64 -10.57
C HIS A 141 3.13 4.43 -9.41
N LEU A 142 3.81 3.78 -8.46
CA LEU A 142 4.23 4.42 -7.20
C LEU A 142 5.73 4.71 -7.12
N SER A 143 6.57 3.91 -7.79
CA SER A 143 8.03 4.06 -7.69
C SER A 143 8.56 5.28 -8.44
N ALA A 144 9.52 5.97 -7.83
CA ALA A 144 10.25 7.09 -8.45
C ALA A 144 11.14 6.65 -9.62
N ARG A 145 11.58 5.39 -9.62
CA ARG A 145 12.25 4.75 -10.75
C ARG A 145 11.38 3.59 -11.24
N PRO A 146 10.81 3.65 -12.45
CA PRO A 146 10.17 2.47 -13.02
C PRO A 146 11.21 1.35 -13.19
N SER A 147 10.82 0.11 -12.88
CA SER A 147 11.67 -1.06 -13.14
C SER A 147 11.90 -1.18 -14.65
N PRO A 148 13.10 -1.56 -15.14
CA PRO A 148 13.25 -1.97 -16.52
C PRO A 148 12.36 -3.20 -16.76
N ALA A 149 11.49 -3.14 -17.77
CA ALA A 149 10.72 -4.28 -18.20
C ALA A 149 11.68 -5.44 -18.52
N VAL A 150 11.51 -6.58 -17.83
CA VAL A 150 12.23 -7.83 -18.12
C VAL A 150 11.49 -8.60 -19.21
#